data_AF-A0A9D6G1L8-F1
#
_entry.id   AF-A0A9D6G1L8-F1
#
_cell.length_a   1.000
_cell.length_b   1.000
_cell.length_c   1.000
_cell.angle_alpha   90.00
_cell.angle_beta   90.00
_cell.angle_gamma   90.00
#
_symmetry.space_group_name_H-M   'P 1'
#
loop_
_entity.id
_entity.type
_entity.pdbx_description
1 polymer ?
#
loop_
_entity_poly.entity_id
_entity_poly.type
_entity_poly.pdbx_seq_one_letter_code
_entity_poly.pdbx_strand_id
1 'polypeptide(L)'
;MSNETLKPGASRRKFLGGAAAAGLATVSLGVPTLAKAQSPVVIKMQGSWGATDIFNEMAMEFVTRVNEMSGGRLRVDYLVGGAVVKPFEVMDAVSKGVLDAGHTVPVYWYGKSKVASLFGSGPINGCDAFQTLAWIYRGGGLELYQELLQKLGLNVVGFFAMPMPTQPLGWFKKP
;
A
#
# COMPACT_ATOMS: atom_id res chain seq x y z
N MET A 1 25.85 -36.35 -62.50
CA MET A 1 27.00 -35.43 -62.30
C MET A 1 26.39 -34.05 -62.22
N SER A 2 26.52 -33.20 -61.20
CA SER A 2 27.41 -33.12 -60.04
C SER A 2 26.78 -32.11 -59.05
N ASN A 3 27.04 -32.30 -57.76
CA ASN A 3 26.66 -31.41 -56.65
C ASN A 3 27.19 -29.98 -56.83
N GLU A 4 26.48 -28.98 -56.27
CA GLU A 4 27.13 -28.02 -55.38
C GLU A 4 26.15 -27.37 -54.38
N THR A 5 26.62 -27.29 -53.15
CA THR A 5 25.94 -26.86 -51.93
C THR A 5 26.18 -25.37 -51.67
N LEU A 6 25.13 -24.62 -51.32
CA LEU A 6 25.25 -23.26 -50.80
C LEU A 6 25.43 -23.28 -49.26
N LYS A 7 26.45 -22.54 -48.81
CA LYS A 7 26.98 -22.42 -47.43
C LYS A 7 25.96 -21.93 -46.39
N PRO A 8 26.07 -22.37 -45.11
CA PRO A 8 25.61 -21.58 -43.97
C PRO A 8 26.77 -20.83 -43.28
N GLY A 9 26.55 -19.54 -43.03
CA GLY A 9 27.44 -18.65 -42.31
C GLY A 9 27.60 -19.03 -40.84
N ALA A 10 28.77 -18.68 -40.30
CA ALA A 10 29.18 -18.90 -38.92
C ALA A 10 28.20 -18.28 -37.91
N SER A 11 27.86 -19.00 -36.83
CA SER A 11 27.32 -18.30 -35.65
C SER A 11 27.44 -19.06 -34.32
N ARG A 12 28.28 -18.47 -33.46
CA ARG A 12 28.04 -18.14 -32.04
C ARG A 12 27.71 -19.27 -31.05
N ARG A 13 28.26 -20.48 -31.21
CA ARG A 13 28.10 -21.52 -30.17
C ARG A 13 29.40 -22.24 -29.83
N LYS A 14 30.42 -21.50 -29.39
CA LYS A 14 31.64 -22.06 -28.76
C LYS A 14 32.28 -21.09 -27.76
N PHE A 15 31.51 -20.57 -26.79
CA PHE A 15 32.08 -19.76 -25.70
C PHE A 15 31.95 -20.38 -24.31
N LEU A 16 31.72 -21.69 -24.24
CA LEU A 16 31.77 -22.45 -23.00
C LEU A 16 32.58 -23.72 -23.28
N GLY A 17 33.91 -23.61 -23.20
CA GLY A 17 34.80 -24.72 -23.45
C GLY A 17 36.24 -24.39 -23.12
N GLY A 18 36.63 -24.66 -21.87
CA GLY A 18 38.03 -24.84 -21.47
C GLY A 18 38.71 -23.59 -20.90
N ALA A 19 39.03 -23.64 -19.61
CA ALA A 19 40.39 -23.90 -19.14
C ALA A 19 40.54 -23.52 -17.66
N ALA A 20 40.73 -24.53 -16.82
CA ALA A 20 41.45 -24.36 -15.56
C ALA A 20 42.95 -24.43 -15.89
N ALA A 21 43.70 -23.35 -15.63
CA ALA A 21 45.15 -23.37 -15.43
C ALA A 21 45.58 -22.09 -14.70
N ALA A 22 46.43 -22.27 -13.70
CA ALA A 22 46.90 -21.25 -12.76
C ALA A 22 47.73 -20.14 -13.43
N GLY A 23 47.60 -18.90 -12.94
CA GLY A 23 48.43 -17.76 -13.32
C GLY A 23 47.84 -16.43 -12.83
N LEU A 24 48.56 -15.75 -11.95
CA LEU A 24 48.22 -14.46 -11.35
C LEU A 24 48.02 -13.37 -12.41
N ALA A 25 46.76 -13.04 -12.69
CA ALA A 25 46.27 -11.72 -13.09
C ALA A 25 44.73 -11.79 -13.15
N THR A 26 44.06 -11.80 -12.01
CA THR A 26 42.62 -11.50 -12.00
C THR A 26 42.47 -10.00 -12.27
N VAL A 27 42.47 -9.63 -13.55
CA VAL A 27 41.67 -8.49 -13.99
C VAL A 27 40.28 -8.77 -13.44
N SER A 28 39.90 -8.06 -12.37
CA SER A 28 38.54 -8.03 -11.89
C SER A 28 37.71 -7.33 -12.97
N LEU A 29 37.44 -8.04 -14.07
CA LEU A 29 36.32 -7.73 -14.94
C LEU A 29 35.14 -7.74 -13.99
N GLY A 30 34.62 -6.54 -13.71
CA GLY A 30 33.52 -6.33 -12.79
C GLY A 30 32.42 -7.32 -13.12
N VAL A 31 32.37 -8.41 -12.37
CA VAL A 31 31.17 -9.21 -12.26
C VAL A 31 30.18 -8.17 -11.78
N PRO A 32 29.12 -7.83 -12.56
CA PRO A 32 28.10 -6.98 -12.01
C PRO A 32 27.70 -7.70 -10.74
N THR A 33 27.92 -7.06 -9.60
CA THR A 33 27.31 -7.51 -8.35
C THR A 33 25.85 -7.66 -8.72
N LEU A 34 25.39 -8.91 -8.88
CA LEU A 34 23.97 -9.17 -9.02
C LEU A 34 23.42 -8.54 -7.75
N ALA A 35 22.83 -7.34 -7.89
CA ALA A 35 22.12 -6.72 -6.82
C ALA A 35 21.13 -7.80 -6.39
N LYS A 36 21.31 -8.35 -5.18
CA LYS A 36 20.32 -9.27 -4.64
C LYS A 36 19.02 -8.51 -4.76
N ALA A 37 18.10 -9.01 -5.59
CA ALA A 37 16.77 -8.45 -5.67
C ALA A 37 16.25 -8.51 -4.22
N GLN A 38 16.24 -7.36 -3.55
CA GLN A 38 15.82 -7.27 -2.17
C GLN A 38 14.38 -7.78 -2.16
N SER A 39 14.09 -8.81 -1.35
CA SER A 39 12.73 -9.28 -1.19
C SER A 39 11.82 -8.08 -0.92
N PRO A 40 10.64 -8.00 -1.57
CA PRO A 40 9.76 -6.85 -1.40
C PRO A 40 9.50 -6.63 0.08
N VAL A 41 9.51 -5.36 0.50
CA VAL A 41 8.92 -5.00 1.81
C VAL A 41 7.45 -5.35 1.71
N VAL A 42 6.97 -6.19 2.61
CA VAL A 42 5.56 -6.61 2.65
C VAL A 42 4.87 -5.80 3.73
N ILE A 43 3.80 -5.10 3.34
CA ILE A 43 2.93 -4.34 4.25
C ILE A 43 1.64 -5.11 4.41
N LYS A 44 1.40 -5.67 5.59
CA LYS A 44 0.14 -6.34 5.93
C LYS A 44 -0.91 -5.28 6.27
N MET A 45 -1.90 -5.12 5.39
CA MET A 45 -2.96 -4.13 5.53
C MET A 45 -4.32 -4.80 5.73
N GLN A 46 -5.13 -4.32 6.69
CA GLN A 46 -6.53 -4.75 6.81
C GLN A 46 -7.49 -3.59 6.56
N GLY A 47 -8.55 -3.81 5.79
CA GLY A 47 -9.69 -2.90 5.72
C GLY A 47 -10.65 -3.06 6.90
N SER A 48 -11.47 -2.06 7.16
CA SER A 48 -12.61 -2.17 8.09
C SER A 48 -13.89 -2.69 7.43
N TRP A 49 -13.84 -3.09 6.16
CA TRP A 49 -15.00 -3.23 5.29
C TRP A 49 -15.33 -4.70 4.97
N GLY A 50 -16.60 -4.98 4.68
CA GLY A 50 -17.02 -6.27 4.13
C GLY A 50 -16.55 -6.45 2.68
N ALA A 51 -16.47 -7.69 2.20
CA ALA A 51 -15.93 -7.99 0.87
C ALA A 51 -16.68 -7.30 -0.29
N THR A 52 -17.98 -7.08 -0.14
CA THR A 52 -18.87 -6.47 -1.15
C THR A 52 -19.09 -4.97 -0.93
N ASP A 53 -18.39 -4.36 0.02
CA ASP A 53 -18.50 -2.94 0.32
C ASP A 53 -17.73 -2.12 -0.73
N ILE A 54 -18.29 -1.01 -1.19
CA ILE A 54 -17.60 -0.08 -2.08
C ILE A 54 -16.28 0.43 -1.49
N PHE A 55 -16.20 0.57 -0.16
CA PHE A 55 -14.94 0.97 0.49
C PHE A 55 -13.87 -0.13 0.43
N ASN A 56 -14.29 -1.40 0.32
CA ASN A 56 -13.36 -2.50 0.07
C ASN A 56 -12.82 -2.45 -1.36
N GLU A 57 -13.67 -2.16 -2.34
CA GLU A 57 -13.25 -1.94 -3.73
C GLU A 57 -12.24 -0.80 -3.83
N MET A 58 -12.53 0.35 -3.22
CA MET A 58 -11.61 1.48 -3.13
C MET A 58 -10.25 1.08 -2.51
N ALA A 59 -10.26 0.35 -1.39
CA ALA A 59 -9.03 -0.13 -0.75
C ALA A 59 -8.22 -1.06 -1.67
N MET A 60 -8.89 -1.98 -2.38
CA MET A 60 -8.24 -2.86 -3.35
C MET A 60 -7.65 -2.08 -4.53
N GLU A 61 -8.32 -1.05 -5.04
CA GLU A 61 -7.76 -0.24 -6.11
C GLU A 61 -6.49 0.53 -5.66
N PHE A 62 -6.45 1.02 -4.41
CA PHE A 62 -5.24 1.60 -3.84
C PHE A 62 -4.11 0.57 -3.80
N VAL A 63 -4.39 -0.63 -3.30
CA VAL A 63 -3.42 -1.74 -3.20
C VAL A 63 -2.87 -2.11 -4.57
N THR A 64 -3.74 -2.25 -5.57
CA THR A 64 -3.36 -2.56 -6.95
C THR A 64 -2.40 -1.49 -7.48
N ARG A 65 -2.76 -0.20 -7.37
CA ARG A 65 -1.90 0.91 -7.84
C ARG A 65 -0.54 0.91 -7.14
N VAL A 66 -0.50 0.72 -5.82
CA VAL A 66 0.76 0.65 -5.08
C VAL A 66 1.63 -0.51 -5.56
N ASN A 67 1.04 -1.69 -5.73
CA ASN A 67 1.78 -2.89 -6.15
C ASN A 67 2.28 -2.79 -7.60
N GLU A 68 1.52 -2.18 -8.50
CA GLU A 68 1.93 -1.93 -9.89
C GLU A 68 3.05 -0.87 -9.97
N MET A 69 2.94 0.20 -9.18
CA MET A 69 3.90 1.31 -9.19
C MET A 69 5.17 1.04 -8.39
N SER A 70 5.19 0.03 -7.52
CA SER A 70 6.34 -0.23 -6.63
C SER A 70 7.58 -0.75 -7.34
N GLY A 71 7.42 -1.27 -8.57
CA GLY A 71 8.48 -1.99 -9.29
C GLY A 71 8.96 -3.24 -8.54
N GLY A 72 8.07 -3.87 -7.76
CA GLY A 72 8.37 -5.08 -6.99
C GLY A 72 9.18 -4.86 -5.71
N ARG A 73 9.45 -3.62 -5.32
CA ARG A 73 10.19 -3.30 -4.07
C ARG A 73 9.30 -3.26 -2.83
N LEU A 74 8.00 -3.02 -3.04
CA LEU A 74 6.96 -2.94 -2.01
C LEU A 74 5.78 -3.77 -2.46
N ARG A 75 5.16 -4.50 -1.54
CA ARG A 75 3.92 -5.24 -1.77
C ARG A 75 2.98 -5.03 -0.59
N VAL A 76 1.77 -4.58 -0.86
CA VAL A 76 0.70 -4.51 0.13
C VAL A 76 -0.13 -5.79 0.07
N ASP A 77 -0.16 -6.51 1.18
CA ASP A 77 -0.98 -7.71 1.38
C ASP A 77 -2.25 -7.31 2.10
N TYR A 78 -3.31 -7.13 1.31
CA TYR A 78 -4.59 -6.66 1.79
C TYR A 78 -5.48 -7.78 2.30
N LEU A 79 -6.12 -7.52 3.43
CA LEU A 79 -7.06 -8.40 4.11
C LEU A 79 -8.39 -7.68 4.29
N VAL A 80 -9.49 -8.39 4.01
CA VAL A 80 -10.85 -7.89 4.25
C VAL A 80 -11.12 -7.71 5.75
N GLY A 81 -12.14 -6.91 6.09
CA GLY A 81 -12.53 -6.67 7.47
C GLY A 81 -12.84 -7.95 8.24
N GLY A 82 -12.29 -8.06 9.45
CA GLY A 82 -12.47 -9.23 10.32
C GLY A 82 -11.46 -10.36 10.13
N ALA A 83 -10.56 -10.27 9.15
CA ALA A 83 -9.58 -11.32 8.89
C ALA A 83 -8.51 -11.49 9.99
N VAL A 84 -8.09 -10.40 10.62
CA VAL A 84 -7.14 -10.40 11.75
C VAL A 84 -7.79 -9.85 13.01
N VAL A 85 -8.44 -8.69 12.90
CA VAL A 85 -9.15 -8.03 14.01
C VAL A 85 -10.51 -7.49 13.54
N LYS A 86 -11.42 -7.21 14.48
CA LYS A 86 -12.74 -6.65 14.13
C LYS A 86 -12.59 -5.24 13.51
N PRO A 87 -13.55 -4.78 12.69
CA PRO A 87 -13.47 -3.47 12.03
C PRO A 87 -13.12 -2.27 12.90
N PHE A 88 -13.66 -2.21 14.13
CA PHE A 88 -13.40 -1.13 15.09
C PHE A 88 -12.04 -1.22 15.81
N GLU A 89 -11.33 -2.34 15.65
CA GLU A 89 -10.04 -2.63 16.29
C GLU A 89 -8.85 -2.42 15.34
N VAL A 90 -9.10 -2.21 14.03
CA VAL A 90 -8.05 -2.08 13.00
C VAL A 90 -7.01 -1.02 13.39
N MET A 91 -7.44 0.15 13.85
CA MET A 91 -6.53 1.23 14.21
C MET A 91 -5.65 0.89 15.42
N ASP A 92 -6.20 0.21 16.43
CA ASP A 92 -5.44 -0.25 17.58
C ASP A 92 -4.44 -1.35 17.19
N ALA A 93 -4.83 -2.23 16.26
CA ALA A 93 -3.95 -3.25 15.72
C ALA A 93 -2.76 -2.64 14.96
N VAL A 94 -2.98 -1.58 14.18
CA VAL A 94 -1.88 -0.83 13.52
C VAL A 94 -1.01 -0.15 14.56
N SER A 95 -1.60 0.58 15.51
CA SER A 95 -0.85 1.28 16.56
C SER A 95 0.03 0.34 17.42
N LYS A 96 -0.39 -0.92 17.57
CA LYS A 96 0.35 -1.96 18.33
C LYS A 96 1.29 -2.80 17.47
N GLY A 97 1.35 -2.57 16.16
CA GLY A 97 2.19 -3.32 15.23
C GLY A 97 1.70 -4.74 14.90
N VAL A 98 0.43 -5.05 15.14
CA VAL A 98 -0.20 -6.32 14.72
C VAL A 98 -0.48 -6.32 13.21
N LEU A 99 -0.80 -5.14 12.68
CA LEU A 99 -0.93 -4.84 11.26
C LEU A 99 0.05 -3.71 10.94
N ASP A 100 0.62 -3.71 9.73
CA ASP A 100 1.51 -2.62 9.30
C ASP A 100 0.72 -1.39 8.84
N ALA A 101 -0.50 -1.61 8.33
CA ALA A 101 -1.39 -0.57 7.84
C ALA A 101 -2.87 -0.95 7.99
N GLY A 102 -3.75 0.04 7.87
CA GLY A 102 -5.19 -0.16 7.85
C GLY A 102 -5.88 0.79 6.90
N HIS A 103 -6.92 0.32 6.22
CA HIS A 103 -7.83 1.16 5.46
C HIS A 103 -9.13 1.32 6.25
N THR A 104 -9.32 2.48 6.88
CA THR A 104 -10.37 2.72 7.86
C THR A 104 -10.77 4.19 7.92
N VAL A 105 -11.71 4.55 8.81
CA VAL A 105 -12.21 5.92 8.97
C VAL A 105 -12.13 6.39 10.43
N PRO A 106 -11.77 7.66 10.68
CA PRO A 106 -11.66 8.17 12.05
C PRO A 106 -12.93 8.09 12.90
N VAL A 107 -14.11 8.16 12.27
CA VAL A 107 -15.41 8.08 12.99
C VAL A 107 -15.58 6.78 13.78
N TYR A 108 -14.89 5.69 13.42
CA TYR A 108 -14.93 4.43 14.18
C TYR A 108 -14.29 4.55 15.57
N TRP A 109 -13.55 5.63 15.83
CA TRP A 109 -12.88 5.89 17.10
C TRP A 109 -13.66 6.88 17.96
N TYR A 110 -14.93 7.17 17.62
CA TYR A 110 -15.80 8.05 18.39
C TYR A 110 -15.86 7.67 19.88
N GLY A 111 -15.85 6.37 20.19
CA GLY A 111 -15.81 5.86 21.57
C GLY A 111 -14.53 6.21 22.34
N LYS A 112 -13.42 6.49 21.64
CA LYS A 112 -12.15 6.95 22.23
C LYS A 112 -12.11 8.48 22.35
N SER A 113 -12.58 9.18 21.31
CA SER A 113 -12.74 10.63 21.34
C SER A 113 -13.83 11.08 20.38
N LYS A 114 -14.77 11.89 20.89
CA LYS A 114 -15.83 12.48 20.07
C LYS A 114 -15.30 13.35 18.92
N VAL A 115 -14.10 13.91 19.08
CA VAL A 115 -13.41 14.73 18.09
C VAL A 115 -13.07 13.92 16.83
N ALA A 116 -12.91 12.60 16.93
CA ALA A 116 -12.59 11.75 15.79
C ALA A 116 -13.64 11.82 14.67
N SER A 117 -14.91 12.13 15.01
CA SER A 117 -15.97 12.32 14.03
C SER A 117 -15.79 13.55 13.14
N LEU A 118 -15.01 14.55 13.55
CA LEU A 118 -14.70 15.73 12.73
C LEU A 118 -13.80 15.38 11.52
N PHE A 119 -13.13 14.23 11.58
CA PHE A 119 -12.23 13.73 10.54
C PHE A 119 -12.85 12.59 9.71
N GLY A 120 -14.16 12.37 9.84
CA GLY A 120 -14.93 11.39 9.07
C GLY A 120 -15.59 11.98 7.82
N SER A 121 -16.73 11.41 7.44
CA SER A 121 -17.60 11.94 6.38
C SER A 121 -18.49 13.08 6.90
N GLY A 122 -18.81 14.04 6.03
CA GLY A 122 -19.80 15.09 6.30
C GLY A 122 -21.21 14.50 6.55
N PRO A 123 -22.13 15.25 7.18
CA PRO A 123 -22.15 16.72 7.25
C PRO A 123 -21.75 17.32 8.60
N ILE A 124 -21.07 16.56 9.48
CA ILE A 124 -20.74 17.00 10.85
C ILE A 124 -20.08 18.40 10.91
N ASN A 125 -19.31 18.74 9.88
CA ASN A 125 -18.61 20.02 9.71
C ASN A 125 -19.19 20.90 8.58
N GLY A 126 -20.32 20.52 7.98
CA GLY A 126 -20.93 21.20 6.83
C GLY A 126 -20.16 21.10 5.51
N CYS A 127 -19.07 20.33 5.47
CA CYS A 127 -18.23 20.19 4.27
C CYS A 127 -18.67 19.00 3.41
N ASP A 128 -18.54 19.14 2.10
CA ASP A 128 -18.53 17.99 1.19
C ASP A 128 -17.19 17.22 1.27
N ALA A 129 -17.10 16.14 0.49
CA ALA A 129 -15.94 15.26 0.41
C ALA A 129 -14.65 16.01 0.02
N PHE A 130 -14.73 16.87 -1.00
CA PHE A 130 -13.59 17.61 -1.53
C PHE A 130 -13.18 18.75 -0.62
N GLN A 131 -14.14 19.45 -0.02
CA GLN A 131 -13.90 20.49 0.98
C GLN A 131 -13.21 19.91 2.21
N THR A 132 -13.64 18.74 2.69
CA THR A 132 -12.98 18.04 3.81
C THR A 132 -11.54 17.70 3.45
N LEU A 133 -11.30 17.13 2.27
CA LEU A 133 -9.95 16.79 1.82
C LEU A 133 -9.06 18.05 1.66
N ALA A 134 -9.62 19.13 1.11
CA ALA A 134 -8.93 20.41 0.99
C ALA A 134 -8.57 20.98 2.36
N TRP A 135 -9.48 20.92 3.33
CA TRP A 135 -9.22 21.35 4.70
C TRP A 135 -8.12 20.51 5.38
N ILE A 136 -8.15 19.18 5.21
CA ILE A 136 -7.09 18.30 5.74
C ILE A 136 -5.73 18.75 5.21
N TYR A 137 -5.59 18.96 3.89
CA TYR A 137 -4.29 19.17 3.28
C TYR A 137 -3.85 20.63 3.13
N ARG A 138 -4.76 21.60 3.27
CA ARG A 138 -4.49 23.02 3.03
C ARG A 138 -5.10 23.96 4.09
N GLY A 139 -5.98 23.46 4.94
CA GLY A 139 -6.73 24.26 5.92
C GLY A 139 -6.34 24.00 7.38
N GLY A 140 -5.23 23.31 7.65
CA GLY A 140 -4.77 22.99 9.00
C GLY A 140 -5.37 21.72 9.61
N GLY A 141 -6.15 20.95 8.83
CA GLY A 141 -6.83 19.77 9.36
C GLY A 141 -5.88 18.62 9.68
N LEU A 142 -4.78 18.46 8.93
CA LEU A 142 -3.81 17.41 9.19
C LEU A 142 -3.08 17.61 10.53
N GLU A 143 -2.76 18.85 10.90
CA GLU A 143 -2.12 19.22 12.17
C GLU A 143 -3.05 18.89 13.34
N LEU A 144 -4.33 19.23 13.23
CA LEU A 144 -5.35 18.90 14.23
C LEU A 144 -5.59 17.39 14.34
N TYR A 145 -5.51 16.68 13.22
CA TYR A 145 -5.60 15.23 13.21
C TYR A 145 -4.41 14.59 13.93
N GLN A 146 -3.20 15.07 13.68
CA GLN A 146 -1.99 14.62 14.38
C GLN A 146 -2.07 14.90 15.88
N GLU A 147 -2.56 16.07 16.29
CA GLU A 147 -2.80 16.39 17.70
C GLU A 147 -3.78 15.41 18.36
N LEU A 148 -4.86 15.05 17.65
CA LEU A 148 -5.82 14.05 18.12
C LEU A 148 -5.13 12.68 18.31
N LEU A 149 -4.36 12.22 17.33
CA LEU A 149 -3.66 10.93 17.43
C LEU A 149 -2.69 10.89 18.60
N GLN A 150 -1.95 11.98 18.84
CA GLN A 150 -1.05 12.12 19.99
C GLN A 150 -1.82 12.06 21.32
N LYS A 151 -2.95 12.79 21.43
CA LYS A 151 -3.81 12.74 22.64
C LYS A 151 -4.39 11.36 22.89
N LEU A 152 -4.66 10.59 21.85
CA LEU A 152 -5.15 9.22 21.94
C LEU A 152 -4.02 8.19 22.19
N GLY A 153 -2.75 8.61 22.17
CA GLY A 153 -1.60 7.72 22.31
C GLY A 153 -1.47 6.71 21.17
N LEU A 154 -1.95 7.05 19.97
CA LEU A 154 -1.92 6.15 18.80
C LEU A 154 -0.63 6.38 18.00
N ASN A 155 0.13 5.31 17.78
CA ASN A 155 1.37 5.32 16.99
C ASN A 155 1.09 5.00 15.52
N VAL A 156 0.60 6.00 14.79
CA VAL A 156 0.06 5.85 13.44
C VAL A 156 0.26 7.13 12.63
N VAL A 157 0.31 7.00 11.31
CA VAL A 157 0.27 8.14 10.39
C VAL A 157 -0.96 7.97 9.49
N GLY A 158 -1.82 8.99 9.48
CA GLY A 158 -3.02 8.99 8.63
C GLY A 158 -2.75 9.59 7.26
N PHE A 159 -3.14 8.87 6.21
CA PHE A 159 -3.13 9.34 4.83
C PHE A 159 -4.58 9.48 4.36
N PHE A 160 -5.07 10.72 4.33
CA PHE A 160 -6.43 10.98 3.89
C PHE A 160 -6.49 10.86 2.36
N ALA A 161 -7.04 9.76 1.87
CA ALA A 161 -7.30 9.55 0.47
C ALA A 161 -8.77 9.16 0.29
N MET A 162 -9.26 9.23 -0.95
CA MET A 162 -10.60 8.75 -1.33
C MET A 162 -11.70 9.43 -0.50
N PRO A 163 -11.97 10.72 -0.76
CA PRO A 163 -12.85 11.49 0.10
C PRO A 163 -14.26 10.91 0.01
N MET A 164 -14.77 10.47 1.16
CA MET A 164 -16.09 9.85 1.26
C MET A 164 -17.18 10.90 1.00
N PRO A 165 -18.17 10.63 0.12
CA PRO A 165 -19.28 11.54 -0.09
C PRO A 165 -20.05 11.76 1.22
N THR A 166 -20.75 12.89 1.31
CA THR A 166 -21.62 13.19 2.45
C THR A 166 -22.60 12.06 2.70
N GLN A 167 -22.79 11.69 3.97
CA GLN A 167 -23.77 10.68 4.39
C GLN A 167 -24.92 11.37 5.13
N PRO A 168 -25.75 12.16 4.44
CA PRO A 168 -26.67 13.14 5.04
C PRO A 168 -27.75 12.52 5.92
N LEU A 169 -27.99 11.21 5.81
CA LEU A 169 -29.09 10.50 6.46
C LEU A 169 -28.60 9.34 7.32
N GLY A 170 -27.32 9.24 7.66
CA GLY A 170 -26.80 8.16 8.49
C GLY A 170 -27.12 6.74 7.98
N TRP A 171 -26.99 5.75 8.86
CA TRP A 171 -27.26 4.34 8.58
C TRP A 171 -28.37 3.85 9.50
N PHE A 172 -29.63 3.97 9.06
CA PHE A 172 -30.78 3.57 9.86
C PHE A 172 -31.20 2.13 9.56
N LYS A 173 -31.59 1.39 10.60
CA LYS A 173 -32.17 0.04 10.45
C LYS A 173 -33.52 0.06 9.70
N LYS A 174 -34.19 1.20 9.67
CA LYS A 174 -35.43 1.45 8.93
C LYS A 174 -35.31 2.79 8.22
N PRO A 175 -35.59 2.86 6.91
CA PRO A 175 -35.63 4.13 6.18
C PRO A 175 -36.71 5.08 6.74
#